data_AF-A0A8B8ZYJ4-F1
#
_entry.id   AF-A0A8B8ZYJ4-F1
#
_cell.length_a   1.000
_cell.length_b   1.000
_cell.length_c   1.000
_cell.angle_alpha   90.00
_cell.angle_beta   90.00
_cell.angle_gamma   90.00
#
_symmetry.space_group_name_H-M   'P 1'
#
loop_
_entity.id
_entity.type
_entity.pdbx_description
1 polymer ?
#
loop_
_entity_poly.entity_id
_entity_poly.type
_entity_poly.pdbx_seq_one_letter_code
_entity_poly.pdbx_strand_id
1 'polypeptide(L)'
;MGSTCGRLLNLGGSGAGLILTSQDGVVVEQALRVEFPASNNEAEYEALIAGLKLAKEVEVKSLKVFSDFQLVVSQVLGDFEARKPSMQKYIQKVRDITSTLSAFDIQHIPRAENARADQLSKLENFRMSELPKTTTLEYLQASSIEEPKPVLCVETEPSWIDAFVNYLQNEVLPDDELEARRIKR
;
A
#
# COMPACT_ATOMS: atom_id res chain seq x y z
N MET A 1 -3.40 -24.62 -3.52
CA MET A 1 -3.24 -24.30 -2.08
C MET A 1 -1.83 -23.77 -1.92
N GLY A 2 -1.63 -22.47 -2.12
CA GLY A 2 -0.30 -21.87 -2.06
C GLY A 2 -0.22 -20.98 -0.83
N SER A 3 0.56 -21.38 0.15
CA SER A 3 0.96 -20.50 1.25
C SER A 3 2.10 -19.65 0.70
N THR A 4 1.93 -18.34 0.60
CA THR A 4 3.00 -17.42 0.20
C THR A 4 3.80 -17.03 1.45
N CYS A 5 5.11 -16.80 1.33
CA CYS A 5 5.97 -16.50 2.48
C CYS A 5 6.74 -15.21 2.17
N GLY A 6 6.10 -14.07 2.44
CA GLY A 6 6.76 -12.77 2.32
C GLY A 6 8.04 -12.72 3.17
N ARG A 7 9.10 -12.09 2.67
CA ARG A 7 10.34 -12.00 3.43
C ARG A 7 11.07 -10.71 3.11
N LEU A 8 11.37 -9.95 4.17
CA LEU A 8 12.30 -8.82 4.28
C LEU A 8 11.70 -7.44 3.92
N LEU A 9 11.45 -6.65 4.97
CA LEU A 9 11.22 -5.21 4.96
C LEU A 9 12.41 -4.54 5.65
N ASN A 10 13.13 -3.63 4.99
CA ASN A 10 14.12 -2.76 5.63
C ASN A 10 13.84 -1.31 5.24
N LEU A 11 13.88 -0.37 6.20
CA LEU A 11 14.25 0.99 5.86
C LEU A 11 15.52 1.46 6.59
N GLY A 12 16.30 2.21 5.83
CA GLY A 12 17.18 3.22 6.37
C GLY A 12 17.09 4.46 5.48
N GLY A 13 16.65 5.60 6.04
CA GLY A 13 16.54 6.87 5.31
C GLY A 13 15.15 7.14 4.72
N SER A 14 15.08 7.92 3.63
CA SER A 14 13.83 8.31 2.94
C SER A 14 13.26 7.23 2.00
N GLY A 15 13.79 6.01 2.04
CA GLY A 15 13.42 4.92 1.16
C GLY A 15 13.35 3.56 1.87
N ALA A 16 12.59 2.63 1.28
CA ALA A 16 12.37 1.28 1.79
C ALA A 16 12.68 0.23 0.74
N GLY A 17 13.13 -0.94 1.19
CA GLY A 17 13.20 -2.15 0.37
C GLY A 17 12.13 -3.15 0.78
N LEU A 18 11.34 -3.60 -0.19
CA LEU A 18 10.36 -4.66 -0.04
C LEU A 18 10.78 -5.86 -0.88
N ILE A 19 10.74 -7.04 -0.27
CA ILE A 19 10.92 -8.29 -0.98
C ILE A 19 9.76 -9.22 -0.64
N LEU A 20 9.06 -9.67 -1.67
CA LEU A 20 8.02 -10.67 -1.55
C LEU A 20 8.50 -11.95 -2.22
N THR A 21 8.53 -13.05 -1.46
CA THR A 21 8.97 -14.35 -1.96
C THR A 21 7.81 -15.35 -1.90
N SER A 22 7.58 -16.09 -2.99
CA SER A 22 6.66 -17.24 -2.98
C SER A 22 7.39 -18.51 -2.52
N GLN A 23 6.65 -19.49 -2.03
CA GLN A 23 7.17 -20.85 -1.79
C GLN A 23 7.77 -21.46 -3.07
N ASP A 24 7.26 -21.08 -4.24
CA ASP A 24 7.75 -21.52 -5.55
C ASP A 24 9.03 -20.80 -6.00
N GLY A 25 9.60 -19.94 -5.15
CA GLY A 25 10.84 -19.21 -5.44
C GLY A 25 10.67 -17.96 -6.32
N VAL A 26 9.43 -17.58 -6.66
CA VAL A 26 9.16 -16.30 -7.31
C VAL A 26 9.48 -15.16 -6.34
N VAL A 27 10.28 -14.20 -6.79
CA VAL A 27 10.67 -13.03 -6.00
C VAL A 27 10.19 -11.77 -6.70
N VAL A 28 9.49 -10.92 -5.96
CA VAL A 28 9.15 -9.55 -6.34
C VAL A 28 9.95 -8.61 -5.46
N GLU A 29 10.69 -7.70 -6.08
CA GLU A 29 11.47 -6.68 -5.38
C GLU A 29 10.91 -5.30 -5.71
N GLN A 30 10.70 -4.51 -4.68
CA GLN A 30 10.20 -3.15 -4.83
C GLN A 30 10.99 -2.21 -3.92
N ALA A 31 11.42 -1.09 -4.49
CA ALA A 31 11.93 0.03 -3.73
C ALA A 31 10.80 1.03 -3.52
N LEU A 32 10.70 1.58 -2.32
CA LEU A 32 9.77 2.67 -2.00
C LEU A 32 10.55 3.95 -1.78
N ARG A 33 9.96 5.06 -2.19
CA ARG A 33 10.42 6.41 -1.88
C ARG A 33 9.31 7.19 -1.20
N VAL A 34 9.58 7.71 -0.01
CA VAL A 34 8.64 8.56 0.73
C VAL A 34 8.84 10.01 0.30
N GLU A 35 7.84 10.61 -0.34
CA GLU A 35 7.91 11.99 -0.86
C GLU A 35 7.24 13.03 0.05
N PHE A 36 6.85 12.63 1.26
CA PHE A 36 6.31 13.52 2.30
C PHE A 36 7.20 13.54 3.54
N PRO A 37 7.14 14.59 4.38
CA PRO A 37 7.86 14.62 5.64
C PRO A 37 7.38 13.49 6.56
N ALA A 38 8.27 12.53 6.84
CA ALA A 38 8.02 11.42 7.75
C ALA A 38 9.21 11.27 8.71
N SER A 39 8.93 10.98 9.98
CA SER A 39 9.96 10.48 10.88
C SER A 39 10.38 9.05 10.50
N ASN A 40 11.55 8.60 10.94
CA ASN A 40 12.01 7.23 10.68
C ASN A 40 10.94 6.20 11.05
N ASN A 41 10.35 6.30 12.25
CA ASN A 41 9.30 5.39 12.68
C ASN A 41 8.07 5.40 11.77
N GLU A 42 7.70 6.56 11.22
CA GLU A 42 6.58 6.67 10.28
C GLU A 42 6.92 6.03 8.94
N ALA A 43 8.14 6.24 8.43
CA ALA A 43 8.61 5.59 7.22
C ALA A 43 8.62 4.04 7.35
N GLU A 44 8.98 3.51 8.52
CA GLU A 44 8.88 2.09 8.89
C GLU A 44 7.47 1.53 8.80
N TYR A 45 6.50 2.27 9.32
CA TYR A 45 5.11 1.87 9.17
C TYR A 45 4.61 1.97 7.73
N GLU A 46 5.05 2.98 6.98
CA GLU A 46 4.65 3.15 5.58
C GLU A 46 5.17 2.01 4.70
N ALA A 47 6.41 1.57 4.90
CA ALA A 47 6.92 0.41 4.16
C ALA A 47 6.21 -0.88 4.55
N LEU A 48 5.93 -1.09 5.84
CA LEU A 48 5.14 -2.23 6.27
C LEU A 48 3.77 -2.23 5.58
N ILE A 49 3.08 -1.09 5.57
CA ILE A 49 1.77 -0.96 4.93
C ILE A 49 1.86 -1.17 3.42
N ALA A 50 2.86 -0.61 2.74
CA ALA A 50 3.07 -0.84 1.31
C ALA A 50 3.32 -2.32 1.01
N GLY A 51 4.18 -3.00 1.77
CA GLY A 51 4.41 -4.43 1.64
C GLY A 51 3.15 -5.27 1.88
N LEU A 52 2.32 -4.89 2.85
CA LEU A 52 1.03 -5.54 3.11
C LEU A 52 0.02 -5.31 1.97
N LYS A 53 -0.03 -4.10 1.39
CA LYS A 53 -0.86 -3.79 0.23
C LYS A 53 -0.43 -4.60 -0.99
N LEU A 54 0.87 -4.64 -1.28
CA LEU A 54 1.42 -5.46 -2.36
C LEU A 54 1.04 -6.93 -2.20
N ALA A 55 1.20 -7.48 -0.99
CA ALA A 55 0.80 -8.86 -0.70
C ALA A 55 -0.71 -9.10 -0.95
N LYS A 56 -1.55 -8.12 -0.63
CA LYS A 56 -2.99 -8.18 -0.91
C LYS A 56 -3.31 -8.11 -2.40
N GLU A 57 -2.61 -7.26 -3.15
CA GLU A 57 -2.78 -7.13 -4.61
C GLU A 57 -2.44 -8.42 -5.35
N VAL A 58 -1.47 -9.18 -4.86
CA VAL A 58 -1.13 -10.52 -5.39
C VAL A 58 -1.90 -11.66 -4.70
N GLU A 59 -2.99 -11.34 -3.99
CA GLU A 59 -3.93 -12.29 -3.35
C GLU A 59 -3.28 -13.31 -2.40
N VAL A 60 -2.25 -12.89 -1.67
CA VAL A 60 -1.60 -13.69 -0.64
C VAL A 60 -2.59 -14.06 0.47
N LYS A 61 -2.70 -15.36 0.79
CA LYS A 61 -3.57 -15.85 1.87
C LYS A 61 -2.88 -15.91 3.23
N SER A 62 -1.60 -16.21 3.25
CA SER A 62 -0.80 -16.34 4.45
C SER A 62 0.46 -15.51 4.28
N LEU A 63 0.82 -14.70 5.26
CA LEU A 63 1.97 -13.82 5.16
C LEU A 63 2.81 -13.93 6.42
N LYS A 64 4.11 -14.16 6.23
CA LYS A 64 5.12 -13.92 7.25
C LYS A 64 5.86 -12.64 6.89
N VAL A 65 6.18 -11.81 7.86
CA VAL A 65 6.89 -10.55 7.69
C VAL A 65 8.15 -10.58 8.53
N PHE A 66 9.24 -10.08 7.97
CA PHE A 66 10.51 -9.95 8.67
C PHE A 66 10.97 -8.50 8.58
N SER A 67 11.24 -7.91 9.73
CA SER A 67 11.68 -6.52 9.84
C SER A 67 12.85 -6.44 10.82
N ASP A 68 13.81 -5.55 10.57
CA ASP A 68 14.88 -5.21 11.51
C ASP A 68 14.52 -4.04 12.44
N PHE A 69 13.30 -3.53 12.35
CA PHE A 69 12.80 -2.46 13.18
C PHE A 69 12.00 -3.00 14.38
N GLN A 70 12.71 -3.35 15.45
CA GLN A 70 12.13 -4.00 16.64
C GLN A 70 10.92 -3.26 17.20
N LEU A 71 10.91 -1.91 17.20
CA LEU A 71 9.79 -1.13 17.72
C LEU A 71 8.48 -1.41 16.96
N VAL A 72 8.52 -1.47 15.63
CA VAL A 72 7.35 -1.75 14.79
C VAL A 72 6.87 -3.17 15.04
N VAL A 73 7.78 -4.14 15.08
CA VAL A 73 7.45 -5.54 15.38
C VAL A 73 6.75 -5.65 16.74
N SER A 74 7.34 -5.08 17.80
CA SER A 74 6.76 -5.13 19.15
C SER A 74 5.43 -4.41 19.27
N GLN A 75 5.23 -3.28 18.57
CA GLN A 75 3.96 -2.55 18.58
C GLN A 75 2.85 -3.30 17.81
N VAL A 76 3.19 -3.94 16.69
CA VAL A 76 2.24 -4.75 15.92
C VAL A 76 1.83 -6.00 16.68
N LEU A 77 2.76 -6.66 17.37
CA LEU A 77 2.49 -7.81 18.25
C LEU A 77 1.74 -7.43 19.54
N GLY A 78 1.71 -6.15 19.91
CA GLY A 78 1.06 -5.66 21.13
C GLY A 78 1.95 -5.72 22.38
N ASP A 79 3.22 -6.07 22.24
CA ASP A 79 4.22 -6.09 23.32
C ASP A 79 4.59 -4.68 23.81
N PHE A 80 4.38 -3.67 22.97
CA PHE A 80 4.69 -2.29 23.28
C PHE A 80 3.57 -1.34 22.86
N GLU A 81 3.23 -0.39 23.74
CA GLU A 81 2.15 0.56 23.48
C GLU A 81 2.60 1.76 22.65
N ALA A 82 1.83 2.11 21.62
CA ALA A 82 2.01 3.34 20.87
C ALA A 82 1.38 4.53 21.60
N ARG A 83 2.23 5.45 22.07
CA ARG A 83 1.78 6.67 22.77
C ARG A 83 1.29 7.78 21.84
N LYS A 84 1.84 7.88 20.63
CA LYS A 84 1.48 8.93 19.68
C LYS A 84 0.19 8.55 18.94
N PRO A 85 -0.77 9.47 18.76
CA PRO A 85 -1.98 9.21 17.97
C PRO A 85 -1.69 8.73 16.55
N SER A 86 -0.65 9.27 15.90
CA SER A 86 -0.24 8.81 14.56
C SER A 86 0.16 7.34 14.54
N MET A 87 0.95 6.90 15.52
CA MET A 87 1.38 5.49 15.65
C MET A 87 0.19 4.56 15.91
N GLN A 88 -0.81 4.99 16.68
CA GLN A 88 -2.04 4.23 16.88
C GLN A 88 -2.82 4.06 15.57
N LYS A 89 -2.91 5.12 14.73
CA LYS A 89 -3.51 5.03 13.40
C LYS A 89 -2.77 4.03 12.50
N TYR A 90 -1.44 4.01 12.54
CA TYR A 90 -0.65 3.04 11.78
C TYR A 90 -0.89 1.60 12.23
N ILE A 91 -0.88 1.34 13.55
CA ILE A 91 -1.18 0.01 14.10
C ILE A 91 -2.59 -0.42 13.69
N GLN A 92 -3.57 0.48 13.76
CA GLN A 92 -4.92 0.18 13.32
C GLN A 92 -4.97 -0.19 11.84
N LYS A 93 -4.29 0.59 10.98
CA LYS A 93 -4.21 0.30 9.54
C LYS A 93 -3.58 -1.07 9.26
N VAL A 94 -2.50 -1.42 9.95
CA VAL A 94 -1.86 -2.73 9.84
C VAL A 94 -2.82 -3.84 10.26
N ARG A 95 -3.54 -3.67 11.36
CA ARG A 95 -4.57 -4.62 11.82
C ARG A 95 -5.70 -4.78 10.82
N ASP A 96 -6.19 -3.68 10.24
CA ASP A 96 -7.27 -3.72 9.25
C ASP A 96 -6.84 -4.53 8.02
N ILE A 97 -5.62 -4.32 7.51
CA ILE A 97 -5.12 -5.07 6.35
C ILE A 97 -4.88 -6.55 6.72
N THR A 98 -4.21 -6.80 7.83
CA THR A 98 -3.86 -8.18 8.25
C THR A 98 -5.07 -9.01 8.64
N SER A 99 -6.17 -8.40 9.10
CA SER A 99 -7.44 -9.09 9.37
C SER A 99 -8.06 -9.74 8.13
N THR A 100 -7.67 -9.31 6.93
CA THR A 100 -8.14 -9.90 5.66
C THR A 100 -7.34 -11.13 5.25
N LEU A 101 -6.20 -11.39 5.89
CA LEU A 101 -5.35 -12.55 5.64
C LEU A 101 -5.84 -13.76 6.45
N SER A 102 -5.66 -14.96 5.91
CA SER A 102 -5.95 -16.21 6.63
C SER A 102 -4.93 -16.48 7.74
N ALA A 103 -3.68 -16.02 7.55
CA ALA A 103 -2.64 -16.09 8.57
C ALA A 103 -1.66 -14.94 8.40
N PHE A 104 -1.23 -14.35 9.52
CA PHE A 104 -0.25 -13.28 9.55
C PHE A 104 0.73 -13.53 10.70
N ASP A 105 2.02 -13.41 10.42
CA ASP A 105 3.11 -13.47 11.41
C ASP A 105 4.12 -12.36 11.11
N ILE A 106 4.69 -11.76 12.14
CA ILE A 106 5.74 -10.74 12.02
C ILE A 106 6.86 -11.03 13.00
N GLN A 107 8.10 -11.01 12.51
CA GLN A 107 9.27 -11.37 13.29
C GLN A 107 10.38 -10.32 13.12
N HIS A 108 11.03 -10.01 14.23
CA HIS A 108 12.25 -9.22 14.21
C HIS A 108 13.43 -10.06 13.74
N ILE A 109 14.24 -9.51 12.83
CA ILE A 109 15.51 -10.09 12.39
C ILE A 109 16.67 -9.10 12.55
N PRO A 110 17.90 -9.56 12.80
CA PRO A 110 19.06 -8.68 12.79
C PRO A 110 19.23 -8.00 11.43
N ARG A 111 19.66 -6.72 11.43
CA ARG A 111 19.90 -5.95 10.19
C ARG A 111 20.85 -6.65 9.21
N ALA A 112 21.83 -7.41 9.70
CA ALA A 112 22.73 -8.20 8.86
C ALA A 112 21.99 -9.25 8.00
N GLU A 113 20.89 -9.82 8.51
CA GLU A 113 20.04 -10.77 7.79
C GLU A 113 19.04 -10.06 6.86
N ASN A 114 18.92 -8.73 6.97
CA ASN A 114 18.04 -7.88 6.19
C ASN A 114 18.79 -7.06 5.11
N ALA A 115 20.01 -7.47 4.77
CA ALA A 115 20.92 -6.70 3.92
C ALA A 115 20.38 -6.48 2.49
N ARG A 116 19.61 -7.43 1.93
CA ARG A 116 19.06 -7.30 0.57
C ARG A 116 18.00 -6.20 0.49
N ALA A 117 17.13 -6.11 1.51
CA ALA A 117 16.16 -5.02 1.59
C ALA A 117 16.85 -3.67 1.91
N ASP A 118 17.92 -3.66 2.71
CA ASP A 118 18.74 -2.44 2.95
C ASP A 118 19.43 -1.94 1.66
N GLN A 119 19.78 -2.85 0.75
CA GLN A 119 20.30 -2.48 -0.57
C GLN A 119 19.22 -1.86 -1.45
N LEU A 120 18.01 -2.43 -1.45
CA LEU A 120 16.87 -1.89 -2.19
C LEU A 120 16.44 -0.52 -1.65
N SER A 121 16.50 -0.30 -0.34
CA SER A 121 16.13 0.97 0.27
C SER A 121 17.03 2.14 -0.17
N LYS A 122 18.25 1.82 -0.62
CA LYS A 122 19.26 2.76 -1.16
C LYS A 122 19.09 3.04 -2.67
N LEU A 123 18.14 2.34 -3.31
CA LEU A 123 17.82 2.55 -4.72
C LEU A 123 16.89 3.75 -4.94
N GLU A 124 16.43 4.41 -3.88
CA GLU A 124 15.57 5.61 -3.92
C GLU A 124 16.25 6.81 -4.61
N ASN A 125 17.58 6.82 -4.63
CA ASN A 125 18.40 7.84 -5.27
C ASN A 125 18.63 7.61 -6.78
N PHE A 126 18.27 6.43 -7.31
CA PHE A 126 18.48 6.09 -8.70
C PHE A 126 17.28 6.49 -9.56
N ARG A 127 17.54 6.87 -10.81
CA ARG A 127 16.47 7.08 -11.79
C ARG A 127 15.87 5.72 -12.17
N MET A 128 14.59 5.68 -12.51
CA MET A 128 13.91 4.44 -12.94
C MET A 128 14.61 3.76 -14.13
N SER A 129 15.35 4.51 -14.94
CA SER A 129 16.20 4.01 -16.03
C SER A 129 17.47 3.26 -15.59
N GLU A 130 17.84 3.37 -14.31
CA GLU A 130 19.08 2.85 -13.72
C GLU A 130 18.81 1.64 -12.80
N LEU A 131 17.55 1.26 -12.61
CA LEU A 131 17.15 0.12 -11.79
C LEU A 131 17.27 -1.21 -12.55
N PRO A 132 17.55 -2.33 -11.85
CA PRO A 132 17.42 -3.65 -12.43
C PRO A 132 16.01 -3.84 -13.00
N LYS A 133 15.89 -4.52 -14.15
CA LYS A 133 14.58 -4.77 -14.81
C LYS A 133 13.56 -5.52 -13.93
N THR A 134 14.03 -6.17 -12.86
CA THR A 134 13.24 -6.97 -11.92
C THR A 134 12.75 -6.19 -10.70
N THR A 135 13.15 -4.91 -10.56
CA THR A 135 12.84 -4.08 -9.39
C THR A 135 11.91 -2.93 -9.79
N THR A 136 10.77 -2.80 -9.11
CA THR A 136 9.86 -1.66 -9.29
C THR A 136 10.17 -0.56 -8.27
N LEU A 137 9.95 0.71 -8.65
CA LEU A 137 10.08 1.86 -7.75
C LEU A 137 8.70 2.50 -7.57
N GLU A 138 8.24 2.57 -6.33
CA GLU A 138 6.97 3.20 -5.96
C GLU A 138 7.22 4.47 -5.14
N TYR A 139 6.47 5.53 -5.46
CA TYR A 139 6.55 6.83 -4.82
C TYR A 139 5.33 7.01 -3.93
N LEU A 140 5.55 7.09 -2.61
CA LEU A 140 4.51 7.37 -1.64
C LEU A 140 4.36 8.89 -1.50
N GLN A 141 3.32 9.43 -2.12
CA GLN A 141 3.07 10.89 -2.16
C GLN A 141 2.33 11.43 -0.93
N ALA A 142 1.65 10.56 -0.19
CA ALA A 142 0.88 10.92 0.99
C ALA A 142 0.95 9.80 2.02
N SER A 143 0.74 10.15 3.29
CA SER A 143 0.75 9.17 4.37
C SER A 143 -0.48 8.26 4.31
N SER A 144 -0.28 6.97 4.58
CA SER A 144 -1.34 5.95 4.62
C SER A 144 -2.39 6.18 5.73
N ILE A 145 -2.09 7.05 6.70
CA ILE A 145 -2.97 7.43 7.82
C ILE A 145 -3.64 8.80 7.65
N GLU A 146 -3.34 9.52 6.56
CA GLU A 146 -4.14 10.69 6.19
C GLU A 146 -5.55 10.21 5.81
N GLU A 147 -6.56 10.83 6.41
CA GLU A 147 -7.93 10.60 5.99
C GLU A 147 -8.09 11.15 4.57
N PRO A 148 -8.80 10.45 3.67
CA PRO A 148 -9.18 11.06 2.41
C PRO A 148 -9.90 12.35 2.78
N LYS A 149 -9.36 13.50 2.33
CA LYS A 149 -10.13 14.76 2.38
C LYS A 149 -11.50 14.40 1.81
N PRO A 150 -12.61 14.68 2.53
CA PRO A 150 -13.92 14.44 1.96
C PRO A 150 -13.90 15.15 0.61
N VAL A 151 -13.96 14.36 -0.46
CA VAL A 151 -14.25 14.91 -1.78
C VAL A 151 -15.61 15.52 -1.55
N LEU A 152 -15.67 16.84 -1.46
CA LEU A 152 -16.92 17.55 -1.48
C LEU A 152 -17.46 17.23 -2.88
N CYS A 153 -18.23 16.15 -2.99
CA CYS A 153 -19.15 15.99 -4.09
C CYS A 153 -19.98 17.25 -3.99
N VAL A 154 -19.64 18.25 -4.81
CA VAL A 154 -20.60 19.29 -5.12
C VAL A 154 -21.81 18.49 -5.55
N GLU A 155 -22.91 18.60 -4.82
CA GLU A 155 -24.21 18.15 -5.31
C GLU A 155 -24.46 18.96 -6.56
N THR A 156 -23.94 18.47 -7.69
CA THR A 156 -24.25 19.03 -8.98
C THR A 156 -25.68 18.61 -9.24
N GLU A 157 -26.54 19.60 -9.44
CA GLU A 157 -27.84 19.42 -10.08
C GLU A 157 -27.74 18.31 -11.15
N PRO A 158 -28.69 17.37 -11.21
CA PRO A 158 -28.67 16.26 -12.17
C PRO A 158 -28.30 16.80 -13.55
N SER A 159 -27.11 16.45 -13.99
CA SER A 159 -26.55 16.96 -15.23
C SER A 159 -26.97 16.03 -16.35
N TRP A 160 -26.90 16.53 -17.57
CA TRP A 160 -27.10 15.70 -18.75
C TRP A 160 -26.14 14.50 -18.83
N ILE A 161 -25.00 14.55 -18.11
CA ILE A 161 -24.05 13.44 -18.01
C ILE A 161 -24.69 12.27 -17.25
N ASP A 162 -25.49 12.53 -16.22
CA ASP A 162 -26.17 11.49 -15.45
C ASP A 162 -27.21 10.75 -16.31
N ALA A 163 -27.94 11.50 -17.14
CA ALA A 163 -28.85 10.95 -18.12
C ALA A 163 -28.14 10.10 -19.21
N PHE A 164 -26.96 10.54 -19.65
CA PHE A 164 -26.14 9.80 -20.61
C PHE A 164 -25.57 8.49 -20.03
N VAL A 165 -25.06 8.54 -18.79
CA VAL A 165 -24.56 7.35 -18.08
C VAL A 165 -25.69 6.34 -17.87
N ASN A 166 -26.89 6.81 -17.49
CA ASN A 166 -28.06 5.94 -17.32
C ASN A 166 -28.48 5.27 -18.63
N TYR A 167 -28.39 5.97 -19.77
CA TYR A 167 -28.63 5.37 -21.08
C TYR A 167 -27.61 4.28 -21.41
N LEU A 168 -26.32 4.49 -21.11
CA LEU A 168 -25.28 3.47 -21.36
C LEU A 168 -25.43 2.23 -20.47
N GLN A 169 -25.90 2.41 -19.23
CA GLN A 169 -25.99 1.31 -18.26
C GLN A 169 -27.31 0.55 -18.33
N ASN A 170 -28.41 1.26 -18.57
CA ASN A 170 -29.76 0.72 -18.43
C ASN A 170 -30.63 0.88 -19.69
N GLU A 171 -30.09 1.47 -20.77
CA GLU A 171 -30.83 1.81 -22.01
C GLU A 171 -32.05 2.73 -21.80
N VAL A 172 -32.09 3.43 -20.66
CA VAL A 172 -33.19 4.35 -20.31
C VAL A 172 -32.87 5.76 -20.81
N LEU A 173 -33.79 6.35 -21.55
CA LEU A 173 -33.70 7.73 -22.03
C LEU A 173 -34.48 8.68 -21.12
N PRO A 174 -34.08 9.95 -21.02
CA PRO A 174 -34.88 10.98 -20.37
C PRO A 174 -36.25 11.17 -21.04
N ASP A 175 -37.25 11.53 -20.24
CA ASP A 175 -38.59 11.88 -20.73
C ASP A 175 -38.59 13.17 -21.58
N ASP A 176 -37.61 14.06 -21.34
CA ASP A 176 -37.42 15.26 -22.14
C ASP A 176 -36.90 14.91 -23.55
N GLU A 177 -37.71 15.22 -24.56
CA GLU A 177 -37.45 14.85 -25.95
C GLU A 177 -36.18 15.52 -26.53
N LEU A 178 -35.78 16.69 -26.02
CA LEU A 178 -34.58 17.40 -26.46
C LEU A 178 -33.31 16.78 -25.84
N GLU A 179 -33.36 16.40 -24.57
CA GLU A 179 -32.25 15.69 -23.91
C GLU A 179 -32.08 14.27 -24.47
N ALA A 180 -33.18 13.55 -24.74
CA ALA A 180 -33.14 12.24 -25.39
C ALA A 180 -32.52 12.30 -26.80
N ARG A 181 -32.79 13.37 -27.56
CA ARG A 181 -32.15 13.61 -28.86
C ARG A 181 -30.67 13.94 -28.74
N ARG A 182 -30.24 14.60 -27.67
CA ARG A 182 -28.83 14.96 -27.45
C ARG A 182 -27.97 13.74 -27.07
N ILE A 183 -28.56 12.76 -26.37
CA ILE A 183 -27.90 11.50 -25.96
C ILE A 183 -27.73 10.52 -27.12
N LYS A 184 -28.66 10.52 -28.08
CA LYS A 184 -28.67 9.60 -29.24
C LYS A 184 -27.81 10.05 -30.43
N ARG A 185 -27.20 11.23 -30.36
CA ARG A 185 -26.46 11.82 -31.48
C ARG A 185 -24.98 11.46 -31.42
#